data_AF-A0A2P0QLP0-F1
#
_entry.id   AF-A0A2P0QLP0-F1
#
_cell.length_a   1.000
_cell.length_b   1.000
_cell.length_c   1.000
_cell.angle_alpha   90.00
_cell.angle_beta   90.00
_cell.angle_gamma   90.00
#
_symmetry.space_group_name_H-M   'P 1'
#
loop_
_entity.id
_entity.type
_entity.pdbx_description
1 polymer ?
#
loop_
_entity_poly.entity_id
_entity_poly.type
_entity_poly.pdbx_seq_one_letter_code
_entity_poly.pdbx_strand_id
1 'polypeptide(L)'
;GLVVAVVTGAVGGGLMMAITCMLVNFVYVFGMGIPAASGKVLKDPITGDSQPEYKSQGTEGHGLPFVSFVGGVIGGLLGGAGGTLIYIELLNLYKVTLPTVLNASAANVLPVAVAAAGMFAIALFLVNAVLTA
;
A
#
# COMPACT_ATOMS: atom_id res chain seq x y z
N GLY A 1 5.58 -18.67 11.02
CA GLY A 1 6.30 -17.85 12.02
C GLY A 1 6.13 -16.38 11.70
N LEU A 2 6.24 -15.49 12.69
CA LEU A 2 5.98 -14.05 12.55
C LEU A 2 6.79 -13.40 11.42
N VAL A 3 8.10 -13.64 11.38
CA VAL A 3 9.02 -13.09 10.37
C VAL A 3 8.56 -13.43 8.96
N VAL A 4 8.19 -14.70 8.72
CA VAL A 4 7.70 -15.15 7.41
C VAL A 4 6.43 -14.40 7.04
N ALA A 5 5.46 -14.29 7.95
CA ALA A 5 4.21 -13.59 7.67
C ALA A 5 4.46 -12.11 7.29
N VAL A 6 5.29 -11.41 8.05
CA VAL A 6 5.63 -10.00 7.78
C VAL A 6 6.33 -9.83 6.44
N VAL A 7 7.30 -10.69 6.11
CA VAL A 7 7.99 -10.64 4.82
C VAL A 7 7.04 -10.94 3.66
N THR A 8 6.17 -11.94 3.80
CA THR A 8 5.18 -12.25 2.76
C THR A 8 4.19 -11.10 2.57
N GLY A 9 3.75 -10.47 3.66
CA GLY A 9 2.91 -9.29 3.62
C GLY A 9 3.59 -8.09 2.95
N ALA A 10 4.86 -7.86 3.26
CA ALA A 10 5.67 -6.83 2.61
C ALA A 10 5.73 -7.06 1.10
N VAL A 11 6.14 -8.26 0.67
CA VAL A 11 6.23 -8.62 -0.74
C VAL A 11 4.87 -8.49 -1.44
N GLY A 12 3.78 -8.92 -0.80
CA GLY A 12 2.43 -8.77 -1.33
C GLY A 12 2.05 -7.30 -1.55
N GLY A 13 2.32 -6.43 -0.58
CA GLY A 13 2.06 -5.00 -0.69
C GLY A 13 2.89 -4.30 -1.76
N GLY A 14 4.20 -4.61 -1.83
CA GLY A 14 5.09 -4.08 -2.86
C GLY A 14 4.72 -4.55 -4.26
N LEU A 15 4.33 -5.82 -4.42
CA LEU A 15 3.88 -6.39 -5.69
C LEU A 15 2.59 -5.75 -6.17
N MET A 16 1.61 -5.56 -5.28
CA MET A 16 0.37 -4.85 -5.60
C MET A 16 0.66 -3.44 -6.13
N MET A 17 1.52 -2.67 -5.44
CA MET A 17 1.90 -1.33 -5.91
C MET A 17 2.66 -1.35 -7.23
N ALA A 18 3.60 -2.27 -7.42
CA ALA A 18 4.33 -2.39 -8.68
C ALA A 18 3.40 -2.66 -9.86
N ILE A 19 2.44 -3.59 -9.70
CA ILE A 19 1.45 -3.92 -10.73
C ILE A 19 0.52 -2.73 -10.99
N THR A 20 -0.02 -2.11 -9.94
CA THR A 20 -0.89 -0.93 -10.08
C THR A 20 -0.19 0.19 -10.82
N CYS A 21 1.03 0.54 -10.41
CA CYS A 21 1.79 1.62 -11.05
C CYS A 21 2.15 1.27 -12.51
N MET A 22 2.50 0.02 -12.80
CA MET A 22 2.79 -0.44 -14.17
C MET A 22 1.56 -0.33 -15.07
N LEU A 23 0.39 -0.76 -14.61
CA LEU A 23 -0.85 -0.70 -15.39
C LEU A 23 -1.29 0.76 -15.62
N VAL A 24 -1.16 1.62 -14.62
CA VAL A 24 -1.41 3.07 -14.77
C VAL A 24 -0.51 3.64 -15.86
N ASN A 25 0.80 3.39 -15.81
CA ASN A 25 1.71 3.87 -16.84
C ASN A 25 1.42 3.30 -18.22
N PHE A 26 1.02 2.03 -18.31
CA PHE A 26 0.62 1.44 -19.59
C PHE A 26 -0.58 2.16 -20.21
N VAL A 27 -1.62 2.42 -19.41
CA VAL A 27 -2.81 3.15 -19.88
C VAL A 27 -2.49 4.61 -20.21
N TYR A 28 -1.71 5.30 -19.38
CA TYR A 28 -1.39 6.72 -19.61
C TYR A 28 -0.53 6.90 -20.86
N VAL A 29 0.54 6.10 -21.01
CA VAL A 29 1.48 6.24 -22.12
C VAL A 29 0.89 5.68 -23.41
N PHE A 30 0.39 4.45 -23.41
CA PHE A 30 -0.07 3.79 -24.65
C PHE A 30 -1.55 4.01 -24.95
N GLY A 31 -2.39 4.21 -23.94
CA GLY A 31 -3.82 4.46 -24.13
C GLY A 31 -4.14 5.93 -24.40
N MET A 32 -3.45 6.85 -23.72
CA MET A 32 -3.77 8.28 -23.76
C MET A 32 -2.66 9.16 -24.34
N GLY A 33 -1.45 8.62 -24.58
CA GLY A 33 -0.32 9.39 -25.08
C GLY A 33 0.21 10.43 -24.09
N ILE A 34 -0.11 10.29 -22.80
CA ILE A 34 0.30 11.22 -21.76
C ILE A 34 1.69 10.81 -21.25
N PRO A 35 2.72 11.66 -21.37
CA PRO A 35 4.04 11.36 -20.83
C PRO A 35 4.01 11.31 -19.30
N ALA A 36 4.82 10.44 -18.71
CA ALA A 36 5.00 10.39 -17.26
C ALA A 36 6.00 11.48 -16.85
N ALA A 37 5.52 12.50 -16.14
CA ALA A 37 6.35 13.63 -15.73
C ALA A 37 6.06 14.08 -14.29
N SER A 38 7.11 14.35 -13.51
CA SER A 38 6.98 14.84 -12.13
C SER A 38 7.10 16.37 -12.07
N GLY A 39 6.16 17.03 -11.39
CA GLY A 39 6.27 18.46 -11.09
C GLY A 39 7.15 18.78 -9.88
N LYS A 40 7.62 17.78 -9.14
CA LYS A 40 8.35 17.96 -7.87
C LYS A 40 9.86 17.99 -8.01
N VAL A 41 10.39 17.51 -9.13
CA VAL A 41 11.85 17.42 -9.39
C VAL A 41 12.16 17.87 -10.81
N LEU A 42 13.30 18.54 -11.00
CA LEU A 42 13.74 19.01 -12.34
C LEU A 42 14.26 17.86 -13.21
N LYS A 43 14.92 16.90 -12.58
CA LYS A 43 15.39 15.66 -13.22
C LYS A 43 14.96 14.48 -12.37
N ASP A 44 14.57 13.39 -13.02
CA ASP A 44 14.30 12.16 -12.29
C ASP A 44 15.59 11.70 -11.59
N PRO A 45 15.59 11.51 -10.26
CA PRO A 45 16.79 11.10 -9.53
C PRO A 45 17.25 9.67 -9.85
N ILE A 46 16.44 8.89 -10.55
CA ILE A 46 16.68 7.48 -10.85
C ILE A 46 17.07 7.30 -12.33
N THR A 47 16.32 7.90 -13.25
CA THR A 47 16.62 7.78 -14.70
C THR A 47 17.47 8.93 -15.24
N GLY A 48 17.45 10.09 -14.59
CA GLY A 48 18.14 11.30 -15.05
C GLY A 48 17.36 12.12 -16.09
N ASP A 49 16.15 11.69 -16.45
CA ASP A 49 15.31 12.35 -17.46
C ASP A 49 14.89 13.74 -17.02
N SER A 50 14.91 14.71 -17.94
CA SER A 50 14.36 16.03 -17.68
C SER A 50 12.83 15.97 -17.64
N GLN A 51 12.25 16.70 -16.69
CA GLN A 51 10.81 16.69 -16.39
C GLN A 51 10.05 17.95 -16.84
N PRO A 52 10.64 19.17 -16.77
CA PRO A 52 9.92 20.42 -17.09
C PRO A 52 9.34 20.50 -18.50
N GLU A 53 9.95 19.83 -19.46
CA GLU A 53 9.55 19.86 -20.88
C GLU A 53 8.29 19.04 -21.15
N TYR A 54 7.97 18.10 -20.26
CA TYR A 54 6.88 17.13 -20.42
C TYR A 54 5.69 17.41 -19.49
N LYS A 55 5.76 18.49 -18.71
CA LYS A 55 4.67 18.93 -17.83
C LYS A 55 3.94 20.13 -18.41
N SER A 56 2.63 20.19 -18.17
CA SER A 56 1.82 21.34 -18.52
C SER A 56 2.06 22.45 -17.50
N GLN A 57 1.94 23.71 -17.94
CA GLN A 57 2.15 24.85 -17.06
C GLN A 57 1.05 24.89 -15.99
N GLY A 58 1.47 25.06 -14.72
CA GLY A 58 0.54 25.09 -13.58
C GLY A 58 0.09 23.73 -13.04
N THR A 59 0.61 22.60 -13.55
CA THR A 59 0.32 21.27 -13.01
C THR A 59 1.48 20.68 -12.21
N GLU A 60 1.13 19.76 -11.31
CA GLU A 60 2.05 19.00 -10.46
C GLU A 60 2.70 17.79 -11.16
N GLY A 61 2.41 17.59 -12.44
CA GLY A 61 2.91 16.48 -13.24
C GLY A 61 1.82 15.74 -14.01
N HIS A 62 2.23 14.67 -14.69
CA HIS A 62 1.38 13.80 -15.50
C HIS A 62 1.77 12.34 -15.29
N GLY A 63 0.79 11.44 -15.42
CA GLY A 63 1.03 10.00 -15.29
C GLY A 63 1.70 9.64 -13.97
N LEU A 64 2.51 8.58 -13.99
CA LEU A 64 3.21 8.07 -12.81
C LEU A 64 4.72 8.04 -13.07
N PRO A 65 5.45 9.15 -12.80
CA PRO A 65 6.87 9.26 -13.06
C PRO A 65 7.68 8.24 -12.26
N PHE A 66 8.89 7.91 -12.74
CA PHE A 66 9.67 6.77 -12.23
C PHE A 66 10.04 6.93 -10.74
N VAL A 67 10.36 8.16 -10.31
CA VAL A 67 10.53 8.48 -8.89
C VAL A 67 9.32 8.11 -8.02
N SER A 68 8.09 8.36 -8.51
CA SER A 68 6.85 8.02 -7.79
C SER A 68 6.57 6.52 -7.84
N PHE A 69 6.95 5.83 -8.92
CA PHE A 69 6.87 4.38 -9.00
C PHE A 69 7.71 3.73 -7.91
N VAL A 70 9.00 4.11 -7.82
CA VAL A 70 9.92 3.52 -6.84
C VAL A 70 9.50 3.87 -5.41
N GLY A 71 9.14 5.12 -5.15
CA GLY A 71 8.59 5.53 -3.86
C GLY A 71 7.34 4.76 -3.48
N GLY A 72 6.42 4.56 -4.42
CA GLY A 72 5.19 3.79 -4.23
C GLY A 72 5.45 2.31 -3.92
N VAL A 73 6.40 1.66 -4.61
CA VAL A 73 6.75 0.27 -4.33
C VAL A 73 7.38 0.11 -2.95
N ILE A 74 8.29 1.00 -2.57
CA ILE A 74 8.90 0.99 -1.21
C ILE A 74 7.81 1.22 -0.16
N GLY A 75 6.92 2.19 -0.39
CA GLY A 75 5.75 2.43 0.46
C GLY A 75 4.85 1.20 0.57
N GLY A 76 4.61 0.49 -0.53
CA GLY A 76 3.84 -0.75 -0.58
C GLY A 76 4.50 -1.89 0.23
N LEU A 77 5.83 -2.03 0.16
CA LEU A 77 6.57 -3.00 0.96
C LEU A 77 6.42 -2.71 2.47
N LEU A 78 6.65 -1.46 2.88
CA LEU A 78 6.53 -1.06 4.28
C LEU A 78 5.09 -1.13 4.79
N GLY A 79 4.13 -0.70 3.96
CA GLY A 79 2.71 -0.75 4.26
C GLY A 79 2.20 -2.18 4.40
N GLY A 80 2.63 -3.10 3.52
CA GLY A 80 2.31 -4.52 3.60
C GLY A 80 2.90 -5.20 4.84
N ALA A 81 4.15 -4.86 5.19
CA ALA A 81 4.80 -5.33 6.42
C ALA A 81 4.03 -4.85 7.67
N GLY A 82 3.76 -3.54 7.74
CA GLY A 82 3.05 -2.91 8.86
C GLY A 82 1.61 -3.41 9.01
N GLY A 83 0.86 -3.52 7.90
CA GLY A 83 -0.49 -4.05 7.91
C GLY A 83 -0.56 -5.50 8.41
N THR A 84 0.46 -6.30 8.10
CA THR A 84 0.56 -7.68 8.60
C THR A 84 0.81 -7.72 10.10
N LEU A 85 1.67 -6.83 10.63
CA LEU A 85 1.89 -6.70 12.07
C LEU A 85 0.60 -6.33 12.80
N ILE A 86 -0.11 -5.29 12.31
CA ILE A 86 -1.39 -4.87 12.90
C ILE A 86 -2.41 -6.02 12.90
N TYR A 87 -2.52 -6.73 11.77
CA TYR A 87 -3.42 -7.87 11.66
C TYR A 87 -3.10 -8.96 12.70
N ILE A 88 -1.82 -9.31 12.86
CA ILE A 88 -1.39 -10.35 13.81
C ILE A 88 -1.66 -9.93 15.26
N GLU A 89 -1.36 -8.70 15.63
CA GLU A 89 -1.62 -8.18 16.98
C GLU A 89 -3.12 -8.19 17.30
N LEU A 90 -3.95 -7.71 16.38
CA LEU A 90 -5.41 -7.74 16.54
C LEU A 90 -5.95 -9.16 16.61
N LEU A 91 -5.46 -10.07 15.76
CA LEU A 91 -5.87 -11.46 15.76
C LEU A 91 -5.52 -12.15 17.08
N ASN A 92 -4.33 -11.91 17.62
CA ASN A 92 -3.91 -12.46 18.91
C ASN A 92 -4.77 -11.93 20.06
N LEU A 93 -5.04 -10.62 20.07
CA LEU A 93 -5.94 -10.01 21.05
C LEU A 93 -7.34 -10.62 20.98
N TYR A 94 -7.93 -10.70 19.78
CA TYR A 94 -9.30 -11.18 19.58
C TYR A 94 -9.47 -12.66 19.89
N LYS A 95 -8.45 -13.50 19.66
CA LYS A 95 -8.47 -14.90 20.08
C LYS A 95 -8.60 -15.07 21.60
N VAL A 96 -8.10 -14.12 22.38
CA VAL A 96 -8.14 -14.16 23.86
C VAL A 96 -9.41 -13.50 24.39
N THR A 97 -9.79 -12.35 23.84
CA THR A 97 -10.86 -11.51 24.41
C THR A 97 -12.26 -11.91 23.94
N LEU A 98 -12.44 -12.22 22.65
CA LEU A 98 -13.77 -12.47 22.09
C LEU A 98 -14.48 -13.71 22.63
N PRO A 99 -13.81 -14.85 22.94
CA PRO A 99 -14.50 -15.99 23.56
C PRO A 99 -15.16 -15.63 24.89
N THR A 100 -14.51 -14.80 25.68
CA THR A 100 -15.02 -14.31 26.97
C THR A 100 -16.19 -13.33 26.77
N VAL A 101 -16.04 -12.37 25.85
CA VAL A 101 -17.05 -11.34 25.59
C VAL A 101 -18.31 -11.93 24.96
N LEU A 102 -18.17 -12.90 24.06
CA LEU A 102 -19.27 -13.50 23.32
C LEU A 102 -19.85 -14.75 24.01
N ASN A 103 -19.30 -15.15 25.16
CA ASN A 103 -19.65 -16.38 25.88
C ASN A 103 -19.77 -17.59 24.94
N ALA A 104 -18.78 -17.75 24.06
CA ALA A 104 -18.78 -18.74 22.99
C ALA A 104 -17.44 -19.50 22.96
N SER A 105 -17.46 -20.71 22.42
CA SER A 105 -16.24 -21.50 22.29
C SER A 105 -15.22 -20.81 21.37
N ALA A 106 -13.92 -21.00 21.65
CA ALA A 106 -12.85 -20.43 20.82
C ALA A 106 -12.94 -20.85 19.34
N ALA A 107 -13.48 -22.04 19.07
CA ALA A 107 -13.69 -22.54 17.70
C ALA A 107 -14.75 -21.71 16.95
N ASN A 108 -15.85 -21.37 17.61
CA ASN A 108 -16.95 -20.60 16.99
C ASN A 108 -16.56 -19.12 16.78
N VAL A 109 -15.62 -18.62 17.58
CA VAL A 109 -15.19 -17.21 17.55
C VAL A 109 -14.05 -16.96 16.56
N LEU A 110 -13.29 -17.99 16.18
CA LEU A 110 -12.15 -17.86 15.28
C LEU A 110 -12.48 -17.15 13.95
N PRO A 111 -13.59 -17.47 13.24
CA PRO A 111 -13.95 -16.75 12.02
C PRO A 111 -14.21 -15.26 12.25
N VAL A 112 -14.87 -14.93 13.37
CA VAL A 112 -15.16 -13.54 13.76
C VAL A 112 -13.87 -12.79 14.07
N ALA A 113 -12.95 -13.41 14.82
CA ALA A 113 -11.65 -12.83 15.14
C ALA A 113 -10.83 -12.52 13.88
N VAL A 114 -10.79 -13.44 12.92
CA VAL A 114 -10.10 -13.27 11.63
C VAL A 114 -10.71 -12.14 10.82
N ALA A 115 -12.03 -12.10 10.69
CA ALA A 115 -12.73 -11.05 9.93
C ALA A 115 -12.56 -9.67 10.58
N ALA A 116 -12.75 -9.58 11.90
CA ALA A 116 -12.61 -8.33 12.63
C ALA A 116 -11.17 -7.79 12.55
N ALA A 117 -10.15 -8.64 12.78
CA ALA A 117 -8.75 -8.23 12.65
C ALA A 117 -8.43 -7.71 11.25
N GLY A 118 -8.98 -8.33 10.21
CA GLY A 118 -8.84 -7.88 8.83
C GLY A 118 -9.45 -6.50 8.59
N MET A 119 -10.71 -6.30 8.98
CA MET A 119 -11.40 -5.01 8.80
C MET A 119 -10.70 -3.88 9.54
N PHE A 120 -10.31 -4.09 10.80
CA PHE A 120 -9.64 -3.06 11.59
C PHE A 120 -8.22 -2.78 11.10
N ALA A 121 -7.48 -3.79 10.62
CA ALA A 121 -6.16 -3.55 10.02
C ALA A 121 -6.25 -2.67 8.77
N ILE A 122 -7.25 -2.91 7.90
CA ILE A 122 -7.50 -2.07 6.71
C ILE A 122 -7.94 -0.65 7.13
N ALA A 123 -8.83 -0.53 8.12
CA ALA A 123 -9.29 0.77 8.60
C ALA A 123 -8.13 1.60 9.18
N LEU A 124 -7.27 1.01 10.01
CA LEU A 124 -6.09 1.67 10.56
C LEU A 124 -5.11 2.09 9.46
N PHE A 125 -4.92 1.26 8.43
CA PHE A 125 -4.12 1.61 7.27
C PHE A 125 -4.69 2.83 6.53
N LEU A 126 -6.00 2.85 6.26
CA LEU A 126 -6.67 3.98 5.60
C LEU A 126 -6.57 5.28 6.41
N VAL A 127 -6.77 5.20 7.73
CA VAL A 127 -6.62 6.37 8.62
C VAL A 127 -5.19 6.90 8.56
N ASN A 128 -4.19 6.03 8.66
CA ASN A 128 -2.80 6.46 8.59
C ASN A 128 -2.47 7.06 7.22
N ALA A 129 -2.89 6.41 6.13
CA ALA A 129 -2.63 6.87 4.76
C ALA A 129 -3.20 8.26 4.48
N VAL A 130 -4.33 8.63 5.10
CA VAL A 130 -4.95 9.95 4.94
C VAL A 130 -4.35 10.98 5.90
N LEU A 131 -4.12 10.64 7.17
CA LEU A 131 -3.59 11.61 8.14
C LEU A 131 -2.13 12.01 7.88
N THR A 132 -1.37 11.17 7.19
CA THR A 132 0.03 11.45 6.85
C THR A 132 0.24 12.07 5.47
N ALA A 133 -0.82 12.20 4.66
CA ALA A 133 -0.79 12.78 3.31
C ALA A 133 -1.14 14.27 3.34
#